data_AF-A0A288D9X2-F1
#
_entry.id   AF-A0A288D9X2-F1
#
_cell.length_a   1.000
_cell.length_b   1.000
_cell.length_c   1.000
_cell.angle_alpha   90.00
_cell.angle_beta   90.00
_cell.angle_gamma   90.00
#
_symmetry.space_group_name_H-M   'P 1'
#
loop_
_entity.id
_entity.type
_entity.pdbx_description
1 polymer ?
#
loop_
_entity_poly.entity_id
_entity_poly.type
_entity_poly.pdbx_seq_one_letter_code
_entity_poly.pdbx_strand_id
1 'polypeptide(L)'
;MVVGLFFLRGQDIVNQQSFVIIKEILMPGYLIFCGIMLGYILARINIGYNEQHDDETKIYTKYFLIGTSVGLILAVIYIVL
;
A
#
# COMPACT_ATOMS: atom_id res chain seq x y z
N MET A 1 -5.43 10.32 -5.57
CA MET A 1 -5.57 11.80 -5.55
C MET A 1 -6.41 12.29 -4.37
N VAL A 2 -7.59 11.70 -4.11
CA VAL A 2 -8.48 12.08 -2.98
C VAL A 2 -7.81 11.95 -1.60
N VAL A 3 -7.09 10.85 -1.34
CA VAL A 3 -6.38 10.61 -0.05
C VAL A 3 -5.27 11.65 0.21
N GLY A 4 -4.51 12.02 -0.82
CA GLY A 4 -3.45 13.02 -0.71
C GLY A 4 -3.97 14.44 -0.50
N LEU A 5 -5.12 14.79 -1.12
CA LEU A 5 -5.81 16.05 -0.88
C LEU A 5 -6.35 16.14 0.56
N PHE A 6 -6.83 15.02 1.10
CA PHE A 6 -7.25 14.92 2.50
C PHE A 6 -6.05 15.16 3.44
N PHE A 7 -4.89 14.55 3.19
CA PHE A 7 -3.68 14.74 3.99
C PHE A 7 -3.11 16.17 3.93
N LEU A 8 -3.19 16.85 2.78
CA LEU A 8 -2.61 18.19 2.56
C LEU A 8 -3.52 19.36 2.97
N ARG A 9 -4.85 19.22 2.84
CA ARG A 9 -5.81 20.31 3.08
C ARG A 9 -6.93 19.96 4.05
N GLY A 10 -7.00 18.72 4.54
CA GLY A 10 -8.06 18.30 5.48
C GLY A 10 -7.97 18.99 6.84
N GLN A 11 -6.79 19.51 7.22
CA GLN A 11 -6.58 20.22 8.49
C GLN A 11 -7.31 21.58 8.57
N ASP A 12 -7.62 22.21 7.43
CA ASP A 12 -8.39 23.46 7.33
C ASP A 12 -9.92 23.23 7.22
N ILE A 13 -10.34 22.03 6.80
CA ILE A 13 -11.75 21.74 6.44
C ILE A 13 -12.42 20.82 7.48
N VAL A 14 -11.65 19.98 8.17
CA VAL A 14 -12.13 18.97 9.12
C VAL A 14 -11.61 19.29 10.51
N ASN A 15 -12.49 19.21 11.50
CA ASN A 15 -12.16 19.41 12.93
C ASN A 15 -10.89 18.62 13.32
N GLN A 16 -9.93 19.28 13.97
CA GLN A 16 -8.56 18.77 14.16
C GLN A 16 -8.52 17.39 14.84
N GLN A 17 -9.43 17.11 15.77
CA GLN A 17 -9.51 15.81 16.45
C GLN A 17 -9.96 14.69 15.52
N SER A 18 -10.99 14.92 14.70
CA SER A 18 -11.45 13.95 13.70
C SER A 18 -10.39 13.71 12.62
N PHE A 19 -9.64 14.76 12.26
CA PHE A 19 -8.56 14.64 11.29
C PHE A 19 -7.43 13.72 11.79
N VAL A 20 -7.05 13.83 13.06
CA VAL A 20 -6.00 12.97 13.66
C VAL A 20 -6.45 11.49 13.64
N ILE A 21 -7.67 11.20 14.08
CA ILE A 21 -8.19 9.81 14.13
C ILE A 21 -8.28 9.21 12.73
N ILE A 22 -8.78 9.98 11.75
CA ILE A 22 -8.86 9.52 10.37
C ILE A 22 -7.46 9.26 9.82
N LYS A 23 -6.51 10.14 10.08
CA LYS A 23 -5.11 9.99 9.64
C LYS A 23 -4.47 8.73 10.22
N GLU A 24 -4.71 8.47 11.50
CA GLU A 24 -4.16 7.32 12.23
C GLU A 24 -4.64 5.97 11.67
N ILE A 25 -5.86 5.88 11.14
CA ILE A 25 -6.40 4.68 10.46
C ILE A 25 -6.04 4.66 8.98
N LEU A 26 -6.04 5.82 8.33
CA LEU A 26 -5.82 5.94 6.89
C LEU A 26 -4.36 5.69 6.50
N MET A 27 -3.41 6.06 7.37
CA MET A 27 -1.97 5.89 7.16
C MET A 27 -1.51 4.41 7.14
N PRO A 28 -1.90 3.53 8.09
CA PRO A 28 -1.60 2.11 7.99
C PRO A 28 -2.31 1.45 6.80
N GLY A 29 -3.55 1.86 6.50
CA GLY A 29 -4.23 1.43 5.28
C GLY A 29 -3.45 1.82 4.01
N TYR A 30 -2.93 3.04 3.95
CA TYR A 30 -2.10 3.51 2.86
C TYR A 30 -0.77 2.75 2.74
N LEU A 31 -0.13 2.39 3.86
CA LEU A 31 1.09 1.58 3.88
C LEU A 31 0.86 0.18 3.30
N ILE A 32 -0.28 -0.45 3.62
CA ILE A 32 -0.67 -1.75 3.04
C ILE A 32 -0.87 -1.61 1.53
N PHE A 33 -1.61 -0.59 1.08
CA PHE A 33 -1.79 -0.31 -0.35
C PHE A 33 -0.47 -0.07 -1.08
N CYS A 34 0.46 0.65 -0.44
CA CYS A 34 1.79 0.90 -0.98
C CYS A 34 2.59 -0.41 -1.14
N GLY A 35 2.56 -1.29 -0.13
CA GLY A 35 3.22 -2.60 -0.20
C GLY A 35 2.64 -3.48 -1.31
N ILE A 36 1.31 -3.53 -1.45
CA ILE A 36 0.63 -4.25 -2.53
C ILE A 36 1.04 -3.71 -3.91
N MET A 37 1.08 -2.38 -4.07
CA MET A 37 1.46 -1.74 -5.32
C MET A 37 2.92 -2.04 -5.70
N LEU A 38 3.83 -2.04 -4.74
CA LEU A 38 5.22 -2.46 -4.95
C LEU A 38 5.32 -3.93 -5.37
N GLY A 39 4.58 -4.83 -4.71
CA GLY A 39 4.50 -6.23 -5.09
C GLY A 39 4.00 -6.41 -6.52
N TYR A 40 2.99 -5.65 -6.93
CA TYR A 40 2.47 -5.67 -8.29
C TYR A 40 3.49 -5.18 -9.33
N ILE A 41 4.22 -4.10 -9.04
CA ILE A 41 5.26 -3.58 -9.93
C ILE A 41 6.37 -4.63 -10.12
N LEU A 42 6.82 -5.26 -9.04
CA LEU A 42 7.83 -6.34 -9.09
C LEU A 42 7.33 -7.55 -9.90
N ALA A 43 6.06 -7.92 -9.76
CA ALA A 43 5.44 -8.98 -10.56
C ALA A 43 5.49 -8.65 -12.06
N ARG A 44 5.11 -7.41 -12.42
CA ARG A 44 5.11 -6.93 -13.80
C ARG A 44 6.50 -6.90 -14.42
N ILE A 45 7.50 -6.44 -13.65
CA ILE A 45 8.89 -6.43 -14.10
C ILE A 45 9.38 -7.86 -14.33
N ASN A 46 9.07 -8.78 -13.42
CA ASN A 46 9.49 -10.17 -13.54
C ASN A 46 8.84 -10.92 -14.72
N ILE A 47 7.56 -10.63 -15.01
CA ILE A 47 6.85 -11.18 -16.17
C ILE A 47 7.40 -10.58 -17.47
N GLY A 48 7.60 -9.24 -17.51
CA GLY A 48 8.12 -8.57 -18.70
C GLY A 48 9.59 -8.92 -19.02
N TYR A 49 10.36 -9.38 -18.04
CA TYR A 49 11.74 -9.82 -18.23
C TYR A 49 11.85 -11.30 -18.66
N ASN A 50 10.79 -12.09 -18.48
CA ASN A 50 10.82 -13.53 -18.70
C ASN A 50 9.59 -13.94 -19.52
N GLU A 51 9.69 -13.85 -20.85
CA GLU A 51 8.59 -14.03 -21.83
C GLU A 51 7.99 -15.45 -21.86
N GLN A 52 8.41 -16.36 -20.97
CA GLN A 52 8.08 -17.78 -21.01
C GLN A 52 7.67 -18.27 -19.62
N HIS A 53 6.48 -17.85 -19.16
CA HIS A 53 5.82 -18.43 -17.99
C HIS A 53 4.36 -18.73 -18.30
N ASP A 54 4.03 -20.01 -18.48
CA ASP A 54 2.64 -20.53 -18.50
C ASP A 54 1.87 -20.27 -17.19
N ASP A 55 2.54 -19.72 -16.17
CA ASP A 55 2.06 -19.54 -14.80
C ASP A 55 2.12 -18.06 -14.34
N GLU A 56 1.78 -17.11 -15.21
CA GLU A 56 1.72 -15.67 -14.86
C GLU A 56 0.91 -15.42 -13.57
N THR A 57 -0.20 -16.13 -13.39
CA THR A 57 -1.06 -16.02 -12.21
C THR A 57 -0.35 -16.43 -10.91
N LYS A 58 0.52 -17.45 -10.94
CA LYS A 58 1.32 -17.86 -9.77
C LYS A 58 2.36 -16.81 -9.42
N ILE A 59 2.96 -16.17 -10.43
CA ILE A 59 3.91 -15.07 -10.24
C ILE A 59 3.20 -13.90 -9.58
N TYR A 60 2.07 -13.43 -10.13
CA TYR A 60 1.30 -12.35 -9.50
C TYR A 60 0.91 -12.68 -8.06
N THR A 61 0.43 -13.89 -7.79
CA THR A 61 0.02 -14.30 -6.44
C THR A 61 1.21 -14.29 -5.48
N LYS A 62 2.38 -14.80 -5.89
CA LYS A 62 3.59 -14.83 -5.07
C LYS A 62 4.06 -13.41 -4.71
N TYR A 63 4.18 -12.53 -5.70
CA TYR A 63 4.65 -11.16 -5.50
C TYR A 63 3.61 -10.29 -4.78
N PHE A 64 2.31 -10.54 -4.99
CA PHE A 64 1.23 -9.91 -4.22
C PHE A 64 1.29 -10.31 -2.75
N LEU A 65 1.54 -11.60 -2.45
CA LEU A 65 1.67 -12.07 -1.07
C LEU A 65 2.86 -11.42 -0.36
N ILE A 66 3.98 -11.26 -1.07
CA ILE A 66 5.18 -10.58 -0.57
C ILE A 66 4.92 -9.08 -0.38
N GLY A 67 4.29 -8.42 -1.35
CA GLY A 67 3.93 -7.00 -1.24
C GLY A 67 2.98 -6.72 -0.08
N THR A 68 1.99 -7.60 0.10
CA THR A 68 1.03 -7.51 1.21
C THR A 68 1.69 -7.73 2.55
N SER A 69 2.58 -8.74 2.67
CA SER A 69 3.28 -9.00 3.95
C SER A 69 4.21 -7.86 4.33
N VAL A 70 4.95 -7.30 3.36
CA VAL A 70 5.79 -6.11 3.57
C VAL A 70 4.95 -4.90 3.99
N GLY A 71 3.84 -4.64 3.28
CA GLY A 71 2.91 -3.55 3.62
C GLY A 71 2.28 -3.71 5.00
N LEU A 72 1.95 -4.93 5.40
CA LEU A 72 1.41 -5.25 6.72
C LEU A 72 2.46 -5.04 7.82
N ILE A 73 3.70 -5.48 7.61
CA ILE A 73 4.80 -5.23 8.55
C ILE A 73 5.02 -3.73 8.74
N LEU A 74 5.06 -2.96 7.65
CA LEU A 74 5.17 -1.49 7.69
C LEU A 74 4.02 -0.83 8.45
N ALA A 75 2.78 -1.30 8.23
CA ALA A 75 1.62 -0.79 8.95
C ALA A 75 1.68 -1.11 10.45
N VAL A 76 2.10 -2.32 10.83
CA VAL A 76 2.27 -2.71 12.24
C VAL A 76 3.37 -1.88 12.90
N ILE A 77 4.51 -1.69 12.23
CA ILE A 77 5.58 -0.82 12.75
C ILE A 77 5.06 0.60 12.97
N TYR A 78 4.28 1.14 12.03
CA TYR A 78 3.71 2.49 12.16
C TYR A 78 2.69 2.62 13.31
N ILE A 79 1.97 1.55 13.65
CA ILE A 79 1.02 1.56 14.79
C ILE A 79 1.75 1.42 16.12
N VAL A 80 2.85 0.67 16.14
CA VAL A 80 3.61 0.34 17.37
C VAL A 80 4.65 1.41 17.73
N LEU A 81 5.24 2.08 16.73
CA LEU A 81 6.28 3.10 16.87
C LEU A 81 5.69 4.52 16.85
#